data_AF-A0A672K581-F1
#
_entry.id   AF-A0A672K581-F1
#
_cell.length_a   1.000
_cell.length_b   1.000
_cell.length_c   1.000
_cell.angle_alpha   90.00
_cell.angle_beta   90.00
_cell.angle_gamma   90.00
#
_symmetry.space_group_name_H-M   'P 1'
#
loop_
_entity.id
_entity.type
_entity.pdbx_description
1 polymer ?
#
loop_
_entity_poly.entity_id
_entity_poly.type
_entity_poly.pdbx_seq_one_letter_code
_entity_poly.pdbx_strand_id
1 'polypeptide(L)'
;KCEINSPGASCQPLNLQNSVNVPSISNSNNINMSLGLTLTPTTKNGGFMVRLLFSVYFLTCCFGIPCGNLMDIAIVLDGSNSIYPWEPIVAFLTKLLENLDIGPQSTQVTVMQYAVDTSFEFYLNSHRTKESMIKAASNIQQKQGLETNTFKAIEFARKNAFLAKNGGRPGATKVMVVVTDGESHDANLRNTVIPACESQNITRFGIAVLGYYLRNDIDTSKLIAEIKSIANNPTEKYFFNVSEEAALIEIVGTLGDRIFNIEGTGDNFKMEMSQVGFSAHQTRNKDVILLGAAGAYNWIGTVVHQTAQKSDVLPKAAFEKVLDDRNHSSLLGKYCTCIVLKNDCNKYYIIILYITTKNGILSNQGFLEGSQKNARFGTAITAVPDLNLDGFSDVVVGAPLEGNGQGA
;
A
#
# COMPACT_ATOMS: atom_id res chain seq x y z
N LYS A 1 -21.77 -23.01 6.34
CA LYS A 1 -23.05 -23.09 7.08
C LYS A 1 -22.99 -24.34 7.94
N CYS A 2 -23.11 -24.19 9.26
CA CYS A 2 -23.11 -25.31 10.19
C CYS A 2 -24.49 -25.37 10.84
N GLU A 3 -25.09 -26.55 10.90
CA GLU A 3 -26.36 -26.75 11.60
C GLU A 3 -26.07 -26.95 13.10
N ILE A 4 -26.83 -26.29 13.98
CA ILE A 4 -26.58 -26.29 15.43
C ILE A 4 -27.45 -27.35 16.14
N ASN A 5 -28.32 -28.04 15.39
CA ASN A 5 -29.40 -28.85 15.96
C ASN A 5 -28.97 -30.23 16.47
N SER A 6 -27.72 -30.66 16.23
CA SER A 6 -27.22 -31.98 16.64
C SER A 6 -25.74 -31.95 17.00
N PRO A 7 -25.30 -32.63 18.09
CA PRO A 7 -23.88 -32.86 18.35
C PRO A 7 -23.25 -33.64 17.20
N GLY A 8 -22.20 -33.10 16.58
CA GLY A 8 -21.52 -33.71 15.42
C GLY A 8 -22.04 -33.29 14.04
N ALA A 9 -22.90 -32.27 13.96
CA ALA A 9 -23.35 -31.71 12.69
C ALA A 9 -22.18 -31.19 11.85
N SER A 10 -22.16 -31.55 10.55
CA SER A 10 -21.11 -31.17 9.63
C SER A 10 -21.32 -29.75 9.08
N CYS A 11 -20.22 -29.01 8.94
CA CYS A 11 -20.24 -27.70 8.30
C CYS A 11 -20.17 -27.87 6.78
N GLN A 12 -21.15 -27.33 6.06
CA GLN A 12 -21.13 -27.29 4.60
C GLN A 12 -20.51 -25.98 4.10
N PRO A 13 -19.59 -26.01 3.11
CA PRO A 13 -19.07 -24.81 2.49
C PRO A 13 -20.20 -24.06 1.77
N LEU A 14 -20.22 -22.73 1.89
CA LEU A 14 -21.20 -21.90 1.21
C LEU A 14 -20.66 -21.56 -0.19
N ASN A 15 -21.28 -22.09 -1.25
CA ASN A 15 -20.86 -21.79 -2.61
C ASN A 15 -21.44 -20.43 -3.05
N LEU A 16 -20.62 -19.38 -2.95
CA LEU A 16 -21.03 -17.98 -3.16
C LEU A 16 -21.00 -17.54 -4.63
N GLN A 17 -20.70 -18.43 -5.58
CA GLN A 17 -20.52 -18.10 -7.01
C GLN A 17 -21.76 -17.49 -7.69
N ASN A 18 -22.97 -17.68 -7.14
CA ASN A 18 -24.23 -17.26 -7.77
C ASN A 18 -25.00 -16.16 -7.01
N SER A 19 -24.44 -15.57 -5.94
CA SER A 19 -25.17 -14.61 -5.08
C SER A 19 -24.53 -13.22 -5.00
N VAL A 20 -23.39 -13.01 -5.65
CA VAL A 20 -22.71 -11.72 -5.68
C VAL A 20 -23.20 -10.94 -6.89
N ASN A 21 -24.32 -10.24 -6.74
CA ASN A 21 -24.70 -9.20 -7.69
C ASN A 21 -24.45 -7.84 -7.02
N VAL A 22 -23.26 -7.29 -7.21
CA VAL A 22 -23.05 -5.85 -7.08
C VAL A 22 -23.17 -5.31 -8.50
N PRO A 23 -24.19 -4.50 -8.82
CA PRO A 23 -24.52 -4.10 -10.20
C PRO A 23 -23.40 -3.39 -10.98
N SER A 24 -22.27 -3.08 -10.34
CA SER A 24 -21.10 -2.39 -10.88
C SER A 24 -19.80 -3.22 -10.89
N ILE A 25 -19.84 -4.53 -10.57
CA ILE A 25 -18.64 -5.39 -10.51
C ILE A 25 -18.73 -6.50 -11.55
N SER A 26 -17.95 -6.41 -12.62
CA SER A 26 -17.76 -7.52 -13.57
C SER A 26 -16.83 -8.57 -12.97
N ASN A 27 -17.28 -9.83 -12.93
CA ASN A 27 -16.65 -11.01 -12.32
C ASN A 27 -15.28 -11.46 -12.88
N SER A 28 -14.57 -10.62 -13.63
CA SER A 28 -13.54 -11.12 -14.56
C SER A 28 -12.12 -11.31 -14.01
N ASN A 29 -11.75 -10.90 -12.79
CA ASN A 29 -10.36 -11.09 -12.29
C ASN A 29 -10.23 -11.21 -10.75
N ASN A 30 -10.95 -12.13 -10.14
CA ASN A 30 -10.93 -12.35 -8.68
C ASN A 30 -9.73 -13.19 -8.18
N ILE A 31 -8.51 -12.66 -8.23
CA ILE A 31 -7.30 -13.34 -7.72
C ILE A 31 -6.96 -12.80 -6.31
N ASN A 32 -6.82 -13.70 -5.32
CA ASN A 32 -6.50 -13.44 -3.90
C ASN A 32 -7.54 -12.65 -3.08
N MET A 33 -8.73 -13.24 -2.88
CA MET A 33 -9.76 -12.72 -1.98
C MET A 33 -9.71 -13.39 -0.61
N SER A 34 -9.65 -12.60 0.48
CA SER A 34 -9.80 -13.11 1.85
C SER A 34 -11.28 -13.12 2.26
N LEU A 35 -12.06 -13.94 1.56
CA LEU A 35 -13.50 -14.09 1.79
C LEU A 35 -13.78 -14.65 3.19
N GLY A 36 -14.74 -14.05 3.90
CA GLY A 36 -15.16 -14.50 5.23
C GLY A 36 -14.43 -13.86 6.40
N LEU A 37 -13.48 -12.94 6.16
CA LEU A 37 -12.84 -12.17 7.23
C LEU A 37 -13.82 -11.24 7.98
N THR A 38 -14.81 -10.68 7.27
CA THR A 38 -15.84 -9.82 7.86
C THR A 38 -17.23 -10.40 7.57
N LEU A 39 -17.98 -10.69 8.63
CA LEU A 39 -19.33 -11.22 8.58
C LEU A 39 -20.25 -10.33 9.41
N THR A 40 -21.37 -9.89 8.84
CA THR A 40 -22.38 -9.10 9.56
C THR A 40 -23.78 -9.63 9.24
N PRO A 41 -24.61 -9.92 10.25
CA PRO A 41 -25.99 -10.36 10.02
C PRO A 41 -26.83 -9.24 9.41
N THR A 42 -27.71 -9.59 8.48
CA THR A 42 -28.69 -8.68 7.88
C THR A 42 -30.04 -8.82 8.57
N THR A 43 -30.64 -7.69 8.96
CA THR A 43 -31.89 -7.66 9.72
C THR A 43 -33.15 -7.78 8.84
N LYS A 44 -33.02 -7.72 7.51
CA LYS A 44 -34.16 -7.78 6.58
C LYS A 44 -34.60 -9.21 6.26
N ASN A 45 -33.67 -10.16 6.12
CA ASN A 45 -33.98 -11.51 5.63
C ASN A 45 -33.40 -12.66 6.49
N GLY A 46 -32.82 -12.39 7.66
CA GLY A 46 -32.17 -13.42 8.49
C GLY A 46 -30.91 -14.04 7.86
N GLY A 47 -30.41 -13.46 6.75
CA GLY A 47 -29.18 -13.88 6.08
C GLY A 47 -27.95 -13.14 6.62
N PHE A 48 -26.76 -13.65 6.34
CA PHE A 48 -25.50 -12.97 6.64
C PHE A 48 -25.00 -12.24 5.39
N MET A 49 -24.46 -11.04 5.58
CA MET A 49 -23.64 -10.38 4.57
C MET A 49 -22.20 -10.82 4.78
N VAL A 50 -21.65 -11.49 3.77
CA VAL A 50 -20.22 -11.73 3.65
C VAL A 50 -19.70 -10.68 2.70
N ARG A 51 -18.86 -9.76 3.18
CA ARG A 51 -18.25 -8.76 2.29
C ARG A 51 -16.77 -9.05 2.09
N LEU A 52 -16.34 -8.80 0.87
CA LEU A 52 -15.02 -9.09 0.34
C LEU A 52 -14.01 -8.12 0.96
N LEU A 53 -12.99 -8.65 1.62
CA LEU A 53 -11.72 -7.93 1.73
C LEU A 53 -10.97 -8.23 0.43
N PHE A 54 -10.98 -7.25 -0.46
CA PHE A 54 -10.26 -7.33 -1.71
C PHE A 54 -8.77 -7.13 -1.44
N SER A 55 -7.93 -7.89 -2.16
CA SER A 55 -6.52 -7.51 -2.34
C SER A 55 -6.45 -6.10 -2.93
N VAL A 56 -5.38 -5.39 -2.57
CA VAL A 56 -5.22 -3.93 -2.58
C VAL A 56 -5.54 -3.25 -3.92
N TYR A 57 -5.60 -4.00 -5.02
CA TYR A 57 -5.95 -3.50 -6.37
C TYR A 57 -7.45 -3.29 -6.64
N PHE A 58 -8.35 -4.01 -5.97
CA PHE A 58 -9.69 -4.22 -6.55
C PHE A 58 -10.79 -3.25 -6.11
N LEU A 59 -10.60 -2.54 -5.00
CA LEU A 59 -11.72 -1.79 -4.43
C LEU A 59 -12.00 -0.45 -5.15
N THR A 60 -11.01 0.08 -5.85
CA THR A 60 -11.09 1.39 -6.51
C THR A 60 -11.79 1.36 -7.87
N CYS A 61 -11.81 0.22 -8.57
CA CYS A 61 -12.51 0.08 -9.86
C CYS A 61 -14.05 -0.05 -9.72
N CYS A 62 -14.54 -0.50 -8.56
CA CYS A 62 -15.97 -0.84 -8.38
C CYS A 62 -16.89 0.38 -8.17
N PHE A 63 -16.32 1.59 -8.00
CA PHE A 63 -17.05 2.83 -7.68
C PHE A 63 -16.98 3.92 -8.77
N GLY A 64 -16.56 3.59 -10.00
CA GLY A 64 -16.51 4.57 -11.10
C GLY A 64 -15.48 5.69 -10.90
N ILE A 65 -14.51 5.48 -9.99
CA ILE A 65 -13.33 6.32 -9.83
C ILE A 65 -12.24 5.72 -10.73
N PRO A 66 -11.57 6.49 -11.61
CA PRO A 66 -10.46 5.97 -12.41
C PRO A 66 -9.38 5.39 -11.47
N CYS A 67 -9.23 4.07 -11.47
CA CYS A 67 -8.27 3.39 -10.62
C CYS A 67 -6.93 3.29 -11.34
N GLY A 68 -5.88 3.85 -10.71
CA GLY A 68 -4.49 3.69 -11.11
C GLY A 68 -3.81 5.03 -11.33
N ASN A 69 -2.93 5.42 -10.39
CA ASN A 69 -1.85 6.33 -10.75
C ASN A 69 -0.94 5.52 -11.68
N LEU A 70 -0.85 5.91 -12.96
CA LEU A 70 0.10 5.30 -13.89
C LEU A 70 1.50 5.43 -13.29
N MET A 71 2.30 4.36 -13.31
CA MET A 71 3.67 4.40 -12.80
C MET A 71 4.66 3.98 -13.88
N ASP A 72 5.66 4.82 -14.11
CA ASP A 72 6.76 4.54 -15.00
C ASP A 72 8.02 4.33 -14.14
N ILE A 73 8.62 3.14 -14.22
CA ILE A 73 9.81 2.76 -13.46
C ILE A 73 11.00 2.62 -14.39
N ALA A 74 12.08 3.33 -14.07
CA ALA A 74 13.39 3.20 -14.72
C ALA A 74 14.35 2.44 -13.79
N ILE A 75 14.73 1.23 -14.18
CA ILE A 75 15.74 0.46 -13.46
C ILE A 75 17.09 0.70 -14.14
N VAL A 76 18.04 1.25 -13.40
CA VAL A 76 19.39 1.63 -13.85
C VAL A 76 20.39 0.69 -13.18
N LEU A 77 20.89 -0.28 -13.94
CA LEU A 77 21.76 -1.35 -13.46
C LEU A 77 23.23 -1.04 -13.80
N ASP A 78 24.08 -1.07 -12.79
CA ASP A 78 25.52 -1.11 -12.98
C ASP A 78 25.91 -2.44 -13.62
N GLY A 79 26.52 -2.38 -14.81
CA GLY A 79 27.03 -3.50 -15.58
C GLY A 79 28.53 -3.46 -15.76
N SER A 80 29.24 -2.69 -14.94
CA SER A 80 30.70 -2.62 -14.93
C SER A 80 31.33 -3.95 -14.48
N ASN A 81 32.64 -4.08 -14.64
CA ASN A 81 33.37 -5.31 -14.35
C ASN A 81 33.50 -5.63 -12.85
N SER A 82 33.18 -4.71 -11.94
CA SER A 82 33.18 -4.96 -10.49
C SER A 82 32.04 -5.89 -10.07
N ILE A 83 30.89 -5.78 -10.75
CA ILE A 83 29.73 -6.64 -10.52
C ILE A 83 30.08 -8.05 -10.97
N TYR A 84 30.29 -8.95 -10.01
CA TYR A 84 30.53 -10.35 -10.30
C TYR A 84 30.11 -11.25 -9.13
N PRO A 85 29.31 -12.31 -9.38
CA PRO A 85 28.75 -12.74 -10.68
C PRO A 85 27.54 -11.89 -11.14
N TRP A 86 27.21 -11.90 -12.44
CA TRP A 86 26.06 -11.16 -13.00
C TRP A 86 24.70 -11.81 -12.76
N GLU A 87 24.66 -13.15 -12.64
CA GLU A 87 23.42 -13.92 -12.48
C GLU A 87 22.50 -13.39 -11.36
N PRO A 88 22.99 -13.02 -10.15
CA PRO A 88 22.13 -12.49 -9.10
C PRO A 88 21.44 -11.17 -9.45
N ILE A 89 22.04 -10.32 -10.30
CA ILE A 89 21.41 -9.08 -10.78
C ILE A 89 20.19 -9.41 -11.64
N VAL A 90 20.33 -10.39 -12.54
CA VAL A 90 19.23 -10.88 -13.38
C VAL A 90 18.15 -11.53 -12.53
N ALA A 91 18.51 -12.34 -11.53
CA ALA A 91 17.56 -12.96 -10.60
C ALA A 91 16.80 -11.93 -9.75
N PHE A 92 17.50 -10.89 -9.28
CA PHE A 92 16.88 -9.75 -8.59
C PHE A 92 15.89 -9.03 -9.51
N LEU A 93 16.29 -8.72 -10.73
CA LEU A 93 15.45 -8.02 -11.70
C LEU A 93 14.19 -8.83 -12.03
N THR A 94 14.31 -10.11 -12.35
CA THR A 94 13.16 -10.97 -12.68
C THR A 94 12.21 -11.09 -11.50
N LYS A 95 12.72 -11.30 -10.29
CA LYS A 95 11.90 -11.39 -9.07
C LYS A 95 11.19 -10.08 -8.74
N LEU A 96 11.86 -8.94 -8.94
CA LEU A 96 11.23 -7.63 -8.75
C LEU A 96 10.08 -7.42 -9.74
N LEU A 97 10.28 -7.75 -11.02
CA LEU A 97 9.24 -7.64 -12.05
C LEU A 97 8.04 -8.58 -11.79
N GLU A 98 8.26 -9.76 -11.22
CA GLU A 98 7.16 -10.66 -10.80
C GLU A 98 6.22 -10.00 -9.78
N ASN A 99 6.80 -9.26 -8.84
CA ASN A 99 6.07 -8.62 -7.73
C ASN A 99 5.31 -7.34 -8.15
N LEU A 100 5.64 -6.74 -9.30
CA LEU A 100 4.99 -5.52 -9.79
C LEU A 100 3.76 -5.83 -10.66
N ASP A 101 2.74 -4.98 -10.64
CA ASP A 101 1.58 -5.11 -11.54
C ASP A 101 1.87 -4.48 -12.92
N ILE A 102 2.51 -5.24 -13.80
CA ILE A 102 2.94 -4.75 -15.11
C ILE A 102 1.78 -4.77 -16.11
N GLY A 103 1.48 -3.60 -16.68
CA GLY A 103 0.46 -3.47 -17.72
C GLY A 103 0.38 -2.07 -18.33
N PRO A 104 -0.22 -1.90 -19.52
CA PRO A 104 -0.32 -0.60 -20.19
C PRO A 104 -1.11 0.45 -19.41
N GLN A 105 -2.05 0.00 -18.56
CA GLN A 105 -2.90 0.85 -17.71
C GLN A 105 -2.45 0.88 -16.23
N SER A 106 -1.36 0.19 -15.90
CA SER A 106 -0.78 0.13 -14.55
C SER A 106 0.70 0.51 -14.61
N THR A 107 1.63 -0.39 -14.26
CA THR A 107 3.05 -0.09 -14.17
C THR A 107 3.78 -0.48 -15.46
N GLN A 108 4.60 0.43 -15.97
CA GLN A 108 5.50 0.20 -17.09
C GLN A 108 6.95 0.33 -16.62
N VAL A 109 7.81 -0.56 -17.10
CA VAL A 109 9.22 -0.61 -16.67
C VAL A 109 10.14 -0.52 -17.87
N THR A 110 11.19 0.27 -17.74
CA THR A 110 12.33 0.31 -18.65
C THR A 110 13.58 -0.09 -17.87
N VAL A 111 14.44 -0.86 -18.52
CA VAL A 111 15.71 -1.30 -17.95
C VAL A 111 16.83 -0.69 -18.77
N MET A 112 17.79 -0.08 -18.06
CA MET A 112 19.01 0.47 -18.60
C MET A 112 20.18 -0.15 -17.89
N GLN A 113 21.28 -0.31 -18.63
CA GLN A 113 22.55 -0.79 -18.10
C GLN A 113 23.62 0.26 -18.36
N TYR A 114 24.51 0.47 -17.39
CA TYR A 114 25.61 1.41 -17.53
C TYR A 114 26.94 0.84 -17.06
N ALA A 115 28.02 1.34 -17.65
CA ALA A 115 29.39 1.18 -17.16
C ALA A 115 30.16 2.46 -17.56
N VAL A 116 30.93 2.40 -18.65
CA VAL A 116 31.53 3.58 -19.28
C VAL A 116 30.44 4.46 -19.92
N ASP A 117 29.57 3.85 -20.71
CA ASP A 117 28.38 4.45 -21.34
C ASP A 117 27.08 3.83 -20.80
N THR A 118 25.93 4.44 -21.12
CA THR A 118 24.60 3.96 -20.71
C THR A 118 23.78 3.56 -21.92
N SER A 119 23.13 2.40 -21.87
CA SER A 119 22.27 1.87 -22.95
C SER A 119 20.96 1.31 -22.41
N PHE A 120 19.91 1.35 -23.24
CA PHE A 120 18.63 0.70 -22.95
C PHE A 120 18.73 -0.79 -23.26
N GLU A 121 18.26 -1.62 -22.32
CA GLU A 121 17.94 -3.03 -22.60
C GLU A 121 16.55 -3.13 -23.24
N PHE A 122 15.58 -2.35 -22.72
CA PHE A 122 14.29 -2.13 -23.34
C PHE A 122 13.59 -0.87 -22.80
N TYR A 123 12.67 -0.32 -23.58
CA TYR A 123 11.90 0.89 -23.26
C TYR A 123 10.59 0.58 -22.51
N LEU A 124 9.92 1.60 -21.96
CA LEU A 124 8.65 1.45 -21.22
C LEU A 124 7.54 0.82 -22.07
N ASN A 125 7.55 1.09 -23.38
CA ASN A 125 6.56 0.59 -24.34
C ASN A 125 7.01 -0.68 -25.09
N SER A 126 8.18 -1.26 -24.78
CA SER A 126 8.70 -2.45 -25.47
C SER A 126 7.92 -3.71 -25.14
N HIS A 127 7.44 -3.86 -23.90
CA HIS A 127 6.72 -5.04 -23.44
C HIS A 127 5.39 -4.67 -22.79
N ARG A 128 4.30 -5.27 -23.29
CA ARG A 128 2.94 -5.00 -22.79
C ARG A 128 2.46 -5.99 -21.74
N THR A 129 3.05 -7.18 -21.68
CA THR A 129 2.69 -8.23 -20.72
C THR A 129 3.85 -8.52 -19.80
N LYS A 130 3.52 -8.91 -18.57
CA LYS A 130 4.50 -9.29 -17.54
C LYS A 130 5.40 -10.42 -18.01
N GLU A 131 4.84 -11.45 -18.64
CA GLU A 131 5.58 -12.63 -19.11
C GLU A 131 6.62 -12.25 -20.17
N SER A 132 6.24 -11.38 -21.11
CA SER A 132 7.16 -10.91 -22.14
C SER A 132 8.30 -10.08 -21.56
N MET A 133 8.01 -9.27 -20.53
CA MET A 133 9.01 -8.42 -19.88
C MET A 133 9.99 -9.26 -19.06
N ILE A 134 9.50 -10.22 -18.27
CA ILE A 134 10.35 -11.13 -17.48
C ILE A 134 11.26 -11.94 -18.41
N LYS A 135 10.74 -12.45 -19.53
CA LYS A 135 11.54 -13.16 -20.53
C LYS A 135 12.62 -12.27 -21.17
N ALA A 136 12.34 -11.00 -21.41
CA ALA A 136 13.35 -10.07 -21.92
C ALA A 136 14.42 -9.82 -20.85
N ALA A 137 13.99 -9.54 -19.61
CA ALA A 137 14.87 -9.31 -18.47
C ALA A 137 15.81 -10.50 -18.17
N SER A 138 15.31 -11.74 -18.27
CA SER A 138 16.11 -12.94 -18.01
C SER A 138 17.24 -13.18 -19.01
N ASN A 139 17.21 -12.52 -20.17
CA ASN A 139 18.23 -12.67 -21.22
C ASN A 139 19.25 -11.54 -21.24
N ILE A 140 19.12 -10.54 -20.36
CA ILE A 140 20.04 -9.39 -20.28
C ILE A 140 21.44 -9.88 -19.91
N GLN A 141 22.41 -9.59 -20.76
CA GLN A 141 23.82 -9.88 -20.53
C GLN A 141 24.53 -8.69 -19.91
N GLN A 142 25.58 -8.96 -19.13
CA GLN A 142 26.41 -7.91 -18.55
C GLN A 142 27.08 -7.09 -19.67
N LYS A 143 27.02 -5.77 -19.56
CA LYS A 143 27.57 -4.80 -20.52
C LYS A 143 29.09 -4.83 -20.54
N GLN A 144 29.70 -5.00 -19.37
CA GLN A 144 31.13 -4.94 -19.12
C GLN A 144 31.69 -3.52 -19.34
N GLY A 145 32.66 -3.14 -18.51
CA GLY A 145 33.31 -1.86 -18.58
C GLY A 145 34.23 -1.61 -17.40
N LEU A 146 35.26 -0.78 -17.64
CA LEU A 146 36.29 -0.48 -16.64
C LEU A 146 35.95 0.71 -15.74
N GLU A 147 34.85 1.42 -16.03
CA GLU A 147 34.40 2.56 -15.25
C GLU A 147 32.95 2.37 -14.79
N THR A 148 32.61 3.07 -13.73
CA THR A 148 31.26 3.15 -13.15
C THR A 148 30.80 4.61 -13.19
N ASN A 149 30.16 5.01 -14.29
CA ASN A 149 29.67 6.39 -14.50
C ASN A 149 28.20 6.55 -14.05
N THR A 150 27.96 6.45 -12.74
CA THR A 150 26.61 6.44 -12.13
C THR A 150 25.83 7.73 -12.37
N PHE A 151 26.44 8.92 -12.24
CA PHE A 151 25.69 10.17 -12.36
C PHE A 151 25.34 10.50 -13.82
N LYS A 152 26.18 10.16 -14.79
CA LYS A 152 25.83 10.19 -16.22
C LYS A 152 24.68 9.23 -16.52
N ALA A 153 24.66 8.04 -15.92
CA ALA A 153 23.57 7.09 -16.10
C ALA A 153 22.24 7.63 -15.55
N ILE A 154 22.25 8.23 -14.36
CA ILE A 154 21.07 8.89 -13.77
C ILE A 154 20.61 10.05 -14.65
N GLU A 155 21.53 10.86 -15.17
CA GLU A 155 21.18 11.96 -16.08
C GLU A 155 20.58 11.45 -17.39
N PHE A 156 21.16 10.39 -17.96
CA PHE A 156 20.66 9.74 -19.16
C PHE A 156 19.25 9.20 -18.95
N ALA A 157 19.03 8.50 -17.83
CA ALA A 157 17.72 7.99 -17.44
C ALA A 157 16.70 9.12 -17.27
N ARG A 158 17.06 10.19 -16.56
CA ARG A 158 16.21 11.38 -16.39
C ARG A 158 15.80 11.98 -17.74
N LYS A 159 16.74 12.13 -18.67
CA LYS A 159 16.49 12.75 -19.98
C LYS A 159 15.75 11.85 -20.96
N ASN A 160 15.90 10.53 -20.87
CA ASN A 160 15.45 9.61 -21.93
C ASN A 160 14.42 8.57 -21.49
N ALA A 161 14.48 8.04 -20.26
CA ALA A 161 13.64 6.93 -19.83
C ALA A 161 12.15 7.28 -19.89
N PHE A 162 11.80 8.49 -19.40
CA PHE A 162 10.41 8.96 -19.26
C PHE A 162 9.92 9.81 -20.44
N LEU A 163 10.59 9.76 -21.60
CA LEU A 163 10.14 10.47 -22.79
C LEU A 163 8.96 9.73 -23.44
N ALA A 164 7.98 10.48 -23.96
CA ALA A 164 6.82 9.91 -24.66
C ALA A 164 7.20 8.97 -25.81
N LYS A 165 8.28 9.30 -26.56
CA LYS A 165 8.81 8.44 -27.64
C LYS A 165 9.28 7.06 -27.15
N ASN A 166 9.71 6.98 -25.89
CA ASN A 166 10.18 5.75 -25.23
C ASN A 166 9.10 5.12 -24.35
N GLY A 167 7.85 5.56 -24.46
CA GLY A 167 6.70 5.04 -23.69
C GLY A 167 6.38 5.80 -22.41
N GLY A 168 7.07 6.90 -22.10
CA GLY A 168 6.77 7.73 -20.93
C GLY A 168 5.36 8.33 -20.99
N ARG A 169 4.58 8.15 -19.93
CA ARG A 169 3.16 8.56 -19.88
C ARG A 169 3.01 9.90 -19.15
N PRO A 170 2.26 10.87 -19.72
CA PRO A 170 2.02 12.14 -19.04
C PRO A 170 1.20 11.90 -17.78
N GLY A 171 1.62 12.48 -16.66
CA GLY A 171 0.96 12.30 -15.36
C GLY A 171 1.28 10.99 -14.65
N ALA A 172 2.11 10.11 -15.23
CA ALA A 172 2.60 8.94 -14.51
C ALA A 172 3.63 9.31 -13.44
N THR A 173 3.56 8.65 -12.29
CA THR A 173 4.55 8.73 -11.24
C THR A 173 5.86 8.12 -11.74
N LYS A 174 6.95 8.88 -11.64
CA LYS A 174 8.26 8.47 -12.13
C LYS A 174 9.10 7.93 -10.99
N VAL A 175 9.49 6.67 -11.09
CA VAL A 175 10.37 6.02 -10.12
C VAL A 175 11.66 5.60 -10.83
N MET A 176 12.79 5.82 -10.20
CA MET A 176 14.10 5.37 -10.66
C MET A 176 14.72 4.48 -9.60
N VAL A 177 15.17 3.29 -9.97
CA VAL A 177 15.88 2.35 -9.09
C VAL A 177 17.30 2.22 -9.59
N VAL A 178 18.27 2.69 -8.82
CA VAL A 178 19.70 2.66 -9.16
C VAL A 178 20.38 1.56 -8.35
N VAL A 179 21.05 0.63 -9.03
CA VAL A 179 21.77 -0.49 -8.42
C VAL A 179 23.24 -0.41 -8.81
N THR A 180 24.14 -0.41 -7.83
CA THR A 180 25.59 -0.32 -8.07
C THR A 180 26.40 -0.92 -6.92
N ASP A 181 27.58 -1.44 -7.24
CA ASP A 181 28.55 -1.97 -6.27
C ASP A 181 29.82 -1.11 -6.13
N GLY A 182 29.91 0.00 -6.86
CA GLY A 182 31.13 0.80 -6.99
C GLY A 182 30.91 2.29 -6.80
N GLU A 183 31.91 2.95 -6.22
CA GLU A 183 31.97 4.41 -6.20
C GLU A 183 32.01 4.96 -7.63
N SER A 184 31.22 5.99 -7.88
CA SER A 184 31.14 6.65 -9.17
C SER A 184 32.45 7.37 -9.53
N HIS A 185 32.86 7.22 -10.79
CA HIS A 185 33.96 7.99 -11.37
C HIS A 185 33.56 9.42 -11.79
N ASP A 186 32.28 9.75 -11.67
CA ASP A 186 31.66 11.01 -12.07
C ASP A 186 30.88 11.70 -10.92
N ALA A 187 31.32 11.49 -9.68
CA ALA A 187 30.73 12.05 -8.47
C ALA A 187 30.65 13.59 -8.45
N ASN A 188 31.49 14.26 -9.25
CA ASN A 188 31.43 15.71 -9.45
C ASN A 188 30.11 16.20 -10.07
N LEU A 189 29.38 15.35 -10.79
CA LEU A 189 28.09 15.67 -11.40
C LEU A 189 26.91 15.62 -10.43
N ARG A 190 27.08 15.03 -9.24
CA ARG A 190 26.03 14.84 -8.22
C ARG A 190 25.20 16.09 -7.97
N ASN A 191 25.86 17.22 -7.70
CA ASN A 191 25.20 18.47 -7.32
C ASN A 191 24.40 19.12 -8.47
N THR A 192 24.54 18.62 -9.70
CA THR A 192 23.75 19.06 -10.85
C THR A 192 22.65 18.05 -11.18
N VAL A 193 22.97 16.76 -11.15
CA VAL A 193 22.06 15.69 -11.59
C VAL A 193 20.95 15.44 -10.58
N ILE A 194 21.25 15.36 -9.29
CA ILE A 194 20.25 15.04 -8.26
C ILE A 194 19.17 16.13 -8.16
N PRO A 195 19.50 17.44 -8.05
CA PRO A 195 18.48 18.48 -8.07
C PRO A 195 17.66 18.52 -9.37
N ALA A 196 18.26 18.17 -10.50
CA ALA A 196 17.54 18.07 -11.76
C ALA A 196 16.50 16.93 -11.76
N CYS A 197 16.80 15.78 -11.14
CA CYS A 197 15.82 14.72 -10.92
C CYS A 197 14.68 15.16 -9.99
N GLU A 198 14.99 15.90 -8.92
CA GLU A 198 14.01 16.43 -7.97
C GLU A 198 13.06 17.42 -8.64
N SER A 199 13.58 18.35 -9.46
CA SER A 199 12.77 19.29 -10.23
C SER A 199 11.77 18.63 -11.20
N GLN A 200 11.99 17.35 -11.54
CA GLN A 200 11.14 16.56 -12.42
C GLN A 200 10.27 15.55 -11.67
N ASN A 201 10.22 15.63 -10.33
CA ASN A 201 9.47 14.73 -9.45
C ASN A 201 9.79 13.26 -9.71
N ILE A 202 11.07 12.94 -9.89
CA ILE A 202 11.53 11.55 -10.03
C ILE A 202 11.92 11.03 -8.66
N THR A 203 11.14 10.09 -8.15
CA THR A 203 11.44 9.38 -6.90
C THR A 203 12.56 8.37 -7.14
N ARG A 204 13.64 8.43 -6.36
CA ARG A 204 14.85 7.64 -6.59
C ARG A 204 15.10 6.67 -5.43
N PHE A 205 15.32 5.41 -5.76
CA PHE A 205 15.84 4.39 -4.87
C PHE A 205 17.30 4.13 -5.18
N GLY A 206 18.12 4.01 -4.14
CA GLY A 206 19.54 3.64 -4.25
C GLY A 206 19.79 2.31 -3.56
N ILE A 207 20.40 1.37 -4.30
CA ILE A 207 20.76 0.04 -3.80
C ILE A 207 22.27 -0.11 -3.91
N ALA A 208 22.94 -0.21 -2.77
CA ALA A 208 24.38 -0.42 -2.68
C ALA A 208 24.68 -1.92 -2.50
N VAL A 209 25.45 -2.50 -3.41
CA VAL A 209 25.91 -3.89 -3.33
C VAL A 209 27.33 -3.89 -2.78
N LEU A 210 27.54 -4.42 -1.58
CA LEU A 210 28.83 -4.30 -0.88
C LEU A 210 29.78 -5.48 -1.11
N GLY A 211 29.40 -6.44 -1.95
CA GLY A 211 30.12 -7.71 -2.15
C GLY A 211 31.58 -7.51 -2.51
N TYR A 212 31.86 -6.67 -3.50
CA TYR A 212 33.23 -6.37 -3.91
C TYR A 212 34.07 -5.76 -2.78
N TYR A 213 33.51 -4.79 -2.05
CA TYR A 213 34.22 -4.08 -0.99
C TYR A 213 34.51 -5.00 0.20
N LEU A 214 33.53 -5.79 0.64
CA LEU A 214 33.70 -6.71 1.77
C LEU A 214 34.69 -7.84 1.47
N ARG A 215 34.70 -8.36 0.22
CA ARG A 215 35.65 -9.40 -0.20
C ARG A 215 37.10 -8.91 -0.24
N ASN A 216 37.31 -7.61 -0.43
CA ASN A 216 38.64 -7.00 -0.56
C ASN A 216 39.04 -6.15 0.67
N ASP A 217 38.29 -6.23 1.77
CA ASP A 217 38.52 -5.46 3.01
C ASP A 217 38.62 -3.93 2.78
N ILE A 218 37.74 -3.42 1.91
CA ILE A 218 37.67 -2.00 1.55
C ILE A 218 36.58 -1.30 2.37
N ASP A 219 36.86 -0.09 2.85
CA ASP A 219 35.87 0.74 3.56
C ASP A 219 34.65 1.03 2.69
N THR A 220 33.47 0.65 3.18
CA THR A 220 32.17 0.82 2.50
C THR A 220 31.53 2.18 2.75
N SER A 221 32.09 2.98 3.68
CA SER A 221 31.46 4.22 4.14
C SER A 221 31.25 5.24 3.02
N LYS A 222 32.20 5.35 2.09
CA LYS A 222 32.12 6.27 0.94
C LYS A 222 31.03 5.87 -0.04
N LEU A 223 31.02 4.60 -0.46
CA LEU A 223 29.99 4.04 -1.33
C LEU A 223 28.59 4.25 -0.72
N ILE A 224 28.41 3.88 0.55
CA ILE A 224 27.14 4.05 1.26
C ILE A 224 26.70 5.53 1.26
N ALA A 225 27.62 6.46 1.55
CA ALA A 225 27.32 7.89 1.55
C ALA A 225 26.92 8.40 0.15
N GLU A 226 27.57 7.90 -0.90
CA GLU A 226 27.23 8.23 -2.28
C GLU A 226 25.83 7.72 -2.65
N ILE A 227 25.53 6.45 -2.40
CA ILE A 227 24.23 5.87 -2.79
C ILE A 227 23.09 6.47 -1.96
N LYS A 228 23.33 6.77 -0.68
CA LYS A 228 22.40 7.55 0.14
C LYS A 228 22.08 8.92 -0.45
N SER A 229 23.04 9.54 -1.14
CA SER A 229 22.82 10.84 -1.79
C SER A 229 22.04 10.79 -3.09
N ILE A 230 21.98 9.61 -3.72
CA ILE A 230 21.15 9.37 -4.91
C ILE A 230 19.69 9.16 -4.50
N ALA A 231 19.48 8.42 -3.40
CA ALA A 231 18.16 8.11 -2.86
C ALA A 231 17.37 9.36 -2.45
N ASN A 232 16.04 9.27 -2.54
CA ASN A 232 15.15 10.36 -2.14
C ASN A 232 15.10 10.54 -0.61
N ASN A 233 14.64 11.69 -0.14
CA ASN A 233 14.39 11.94 1.29
C ASN A 233 12.99 11.45 1.70
N PRO A 234 12.81 10.94 2.94
CA PRO A 234 13.84 10.59 3.92
C PRO A 234 14.58 9.31 3.51
N THR A 235 15.92 9.33 3.58
CA THR A 235 16.80 8.33 2.96
C THR A 235 16.54 6.89 3.44
N GLU A 236 16.10 6.70 4.68
CA GLU A 236 15.84 5.37 5.27
C GLU A 236 14.75 4.60 4.50
N LYS A 237 13.88 5.32 3.78
CA LYS A 237 12.81 4.74 2.95
C LYS A 237 13.27 4.39 1.54
N TYR A 238 14.32 5.04 1.03
CA TYR A 238 14.70 4.91 -0.39
C TYR A 238 16.09 4.30 -0.60
N PHE A 239 16.84 4.11 0.48
CA PHE A 239 18.15 3.48 0.46
C PHE A 239 18.09 2.03 0.95
N PHE A 240 18.82 1.16 0.26
CA PHE A 240 19.07 -0.22 0.63
C PHE A 240 20.55 -0.54 0.46
N ASN A 241 21.06 -1.43 1.29
CA ASN A 241 22.36 -2.06 1.08
C ASN A 241 22.22 -3.58 1.23
N VAL A 242 23.12 -4.30 0.55
CA VAL A 242 23.23 -5.75 0.65
C VAL A 242 24.69 -6.13 0.80
N SER A 243 24.96 -7.20 1.52
CA SER A 243 26.33 -7.68 1.76
C SER A 243 26.99 -8.25 0.50
N GLU A 244 26.19 -8.78 -0.43
CA GLU A 244 26.67 -9.42 -1.65
C GLU A 244 25.56 -9.43 -2.72
N GLU A 245 25.94 -9.75 -3.95
CA GLU A 245 25.05 -9.77 -5.12
C GLU A 245 23.89 -10.76 -4.91
N ALA A 246 24.15 -11.92 -4.30
CA ALA A 246 23.15 -12.95 -4.01
C ALA A 246 22.06 -12.48 -3.02
N ALA A 247 22.41 -11.58 -2.09
CA ALA A 247 21.49 -11.05 -1.09
C ALA A 247 20.50 -10.02 -1.66
N LEU A 248 20.64 -9.60 -2.92
CA LEU A 248 19.66 -8.73 -3.58
C LEU A 248 18.25 -9.33 -3.58
N ILE A 249 18.12 -10.65 -3.61
CA ILE A 249 16.81 -11.32 -3.61
C ILE A 249 16.02 -11.03 -2.31
N GLU A 250 16.71 -10.80 -1.19
CA GLU A 250 16.11 -10.59 0.12
C GLU A 250 15.40 -9.23 0.21
N ILE A 251 15.91 -8.22 -0.48
CA ILE A 251 15.34 -6.88 -0.47
C ILE A 251 14.16 -6.73 -1.44
N VAL A 252 13.95 -7.67 -2.37
CA VAL A 252 12.90 -7.57 -3.41
C VAL A 252 11.51 -7.40 -2.82
N GLY A 253 11.17 -8.14 -1.76
CA GLY A 253 9.87 -8.01 -1.10
C GLY A 253 9.68 -6.60 -0.52
N THR A 254 10.66 -6.13 0.26
CA THR A 254 10.60 -4.81 0.88
C THR A 254 10.62 -3.68 -0.16
N LEU A 255 11.45 -3.79 -1.20
CA LEU A 255 11.53 -2.81 -2.28
C LEU A 255 10.21 -2.75 -3.06
N GLY A 256 9.64 -3.92 -3.41
CA GLY A 256 8.33 -4.04 -4.05
C GLY A 256 7.23 -3.39 -3.21
N ASP A 257 7.19 -3.66 -1.91
CA ASP A 257 6.23 -3.04 -0.99
C ASP A 257 6.40 -1.52 -0.91
N ARG A 258 7.64 -1.02 -0.92
CA ARG A 258 7.91 0.44 -0.92
C ARG A 258 7.51 1.10 -2.23
N ILE A 259 7.77 0.45 -3.37
CA ILE A 259 7.32 0.92 -4.69
C ILE A 259 5.79 0.90 -4.77
N PHE A 260 5.16 -0.16 -4.28
CA PHE A 260 3.71 -0.29 -4.23
C PHE A 260 3.08 0.80 -3.36
N ASN A 261 3.69 1.12 -2.22
CA ASN A 261 3.27 2.26 -1.43
C ASN A 261 3.37 3.58 -2.20
N ILE A 262 4.30 3.74 -3.16
CA ILE A 262 4.37 4.91 -4.04
C ILE A 262 3.23 4.95 -5.06
N GLU A 263 2.83 3.81 -5.63
CA GLU A 263 1.62 3.71 -6.47
C GLU A 263 0.39 4.20 -5.70
N GLY A 264 0.37 3.90 -4.40
CA GLY A 264 -0.59 4.39 -3.42
C GLY A 264 -0.31 5.79 -2.86
N THR A 265 0.85 6.42 -3.05
CA THR A 265 1.23 7.72 -2.43
C THR A 265 1.59 8.79 -3.46
N GLY A 266 0.70 9.05 -4.43
CA GLY A 266 0.51 10.47 -4.74
C GLY A 266 0.19 11.17 -3.41
N ASP A 267 0.77 12.34 -3.11
CA ASP A 267 0.78 13.00 -1.78
C ASP A 267 -0.58 13.11 -1.04
N ASN A 268 -1.69 12.73 -1.68
CA ASN A 268 -3.02 12.66 -1.10
C ASN A 268 -3.81 11.44 -1.61
N PHE A 269 -3.48 10.21 -1.18
CA PHE A 269 -4.40 9.11 -1.41
C PHE A 269 -5.58 9.20 -0.45
N LYS A 270 -6.77 9.16 -1.02
CA LYS A 270 -8.04 9.30 -0.32
C LYS A 270 -8.67 7.94 -0.07
N MET A 271 -8.84 7.15 -1.12
CA MET A 271 -9.61 5.91 -1.07
C MET A 271 -8.94 4.73 -1.79
N GLU A 272 -7.78 4.96 -2.39
CA GLU A 272 -7.02 4.01 -3.22
C GLU A 272 -6.62 2.77 -2.40
N MET A 273 -6.19 2.98 -1.16
CA MET A 273 -5.83 1.91 -0.22
C MET A 273 -6.92 1.65 0.83
N SER A 274 -8.15 2.11 0.59
CA SER A 274 -9.17 2.25 1.64
C SER A 274 -9.55 0.95 2.38
N GLN A 275 -9.43 -0.22 1.75
CA GLN A 275 -9.86 -1.49 2.34
C GLN A 275 -11.31 -1.45 2.90
N VAL A 276 -12.24 -0.77 2.22
CA VAL A 276 -13.65 -0.68 2.66
C VAL A 276 -14.26 -2.07 2.87
N GLY A 277 -14.86 -2.29 4.04
CA GLY A 277 -15.37 -3.59 4.46
C GLY A 277 -14.40 -4.36 5.36
N PHE A 278 -13.29 -3.73 5.75
CA PHE A 278 -12.41 -4.23 6.82
C PHE A 278 -13.21 -4.52 8.09
N SER A 279 -14.21 -3.69 8.38
CA SER A 279 -15.26 -3.98 9.35
C SER A 279 -16.62 -3.60 8.78
N ALA A 280 -17.70 -4.17 9.31
CA ALA A 280 -19.04 -3.89 8.84
C ALA A 280 -20.05 -3.92 10.00
N HIS A 281 -21.04 -3.04 9.93
CA HIS A 281 -22.12 -2.97 10.90
C HIS A 281 -23.44 -2.56 10.24
N GLN A 282 -24.50 -3.31 10.50
CA GLN A 282 -25.86 -2.98 10.02
C GLN A 282 -26.56 -2.11 11.06
N THR A 283 -27.00 -0.91 10.66
CA THR A 283 -27.78 -0.05 11.57
C THR A 283 -29.17 -0.63 11.82
N ARG A 284 -29.76 -0.33 12.99
CA ARG A 284 -31.12 -0.75 13.36
C ARG A 284 -32.19 -0.24 12.38
N ASN A 285 -31.94 0.88 11.71
CA ASN A 285 -32.84 1.50 10.72
C ASN A 285 -32.80 0.83 9.34
N LYS A 286 -32.58 -0.50 9.27
CA LYS A 286 -32.75 -1.49 8.16
C LYS A 286 -32.31 -1.15 6.72
N ASP A 287 -31.83 0.06 6.45
CA ASP A 287 -31.55 0.60 5.12
C ASP A 287 -30.12 1.14 4.98
N VAL A 288 -29.35 1.16 6.07
CA VAL A 288 -27.96 1.65 6.07
C VAL A 288 -27.00 0.62 6.68
N ILE A 289 -25.98 0.26 5.92
CA ILE A 289 -24.82 -0.53 6.33
C ILE A 289 -23.64 0.41 6.44
N LEU A 290 -22.84 0.22 7.47
CA LEU A 290 -21.62 0.98 7.69
C LEU A 290 -20.45 0.06 7.43
N LEU A 291 -19.49 0.53 6.64
CA LEU A 291 -18.34 -0.24 6.23
C LEU A 291 -17.07 0.53 6.61
N GLY A 292 -16.27 -0.05 7.48
CA GLY A 292 -14.99 0.52 7.87
C GLY A 292 -13.98 0.41 6.75
N ALA A 293 -13.20 1.46 6.57
CA ALA A 293 -12.22 1.62 5.51
C ALA A 293 -10.88 2.05 6.12
N ALA A 294 -10.11 1.06 6.57
CA ALA A 294 -8.92 1.28 7.40
C ALA A 294 -7.77 2.01 6.70
N GLY A 295 -7.58 1.79 5.40
CA GLY A 295 -6.48 2.40 4.66
C GLY A 295 -6.87 3.68 3.91
N ALA A 296 -7.99 4.33 4.25
CA ALA A 296 -8.37 5.58 3.62
C ALA A 296 -7.49 6.75 4.12
N TYR A 297 -7.35 7.80 3.32
CA TYR A 297 -6.68 9.06 3.69
C TYR A 297 -5.30 8.86 4.34
N ASN A 298 -4.33 8.25 3.66
CA ASN A 298 -3.01 7.99 4.26
C ASN A 298 -3.06 7.08 5.50
N TRP A 299 -3.87 6.01 5.47
CA TRP A 299 -4.14 5.11 6.60
C TRP A 299 -4.70 5.80 7.85
N ILE A 300 -5.22 7.03 7.70
CA ILE A 300 -6.05 7.67 8.72
C ILE A 300 -7.34 6.88 8.93
N GLY A 301 -7.90 6.33 7.86
CA GLY A 301 -9.12 5.55 7.85
C GLY A 301 -10.41 6.37 7.75
N THR A 302 -11.51 5.73 7.36
CA THR A 302 -12.85 6.34 7.28
C THR A 302 -13.95 5.28 7.43
N VAL A 303 -15.21 5.72 7.39
CA VAL A 303 -16.40 4.87 7.33
C VAL A 303 -17.21 5.23 6.08
N VAL A 304 -17.68 4.20 5.39
CA VAL A 304 -18.56 4.32 4.22
C VAL A 304 -19.98 3.95 4.63
N HIS A 305 -20.91 4.87 4.40
CA HIS A 305 -22.34 4.65 4.58
C HIS A 305 -22.93 4.10 3.30
N GLN A 306 -23.37 2.84 3.32
CA GLN A 306 -23.97 2.16 2.19
C GLN A 306 -25.47 2.01 2.41
N THR A 307 -26.27 2.60 1.52
CA THR A 307 -27.71 2.36 1.42
C THR A 307 -28.01 1.52 0.18
N ALA A 308 -29.28 1.12 0.00
CA ALA A 308 -29.71 0.42 -1.21
C ALA A 308 -29.52 1.23 -2.50
N GLN A 309 -29.42 2.56 -2.40
CA GLN A 309 -29.45 3.48 -3.55
C GLN A 309 -28.16 4.31 -3.70
N LYS A 310 -27.40 4.49 -2.61
CA LYS A 310 -26.25 5.41 -2.58
C LYS A 310 -25.20 4.97 -1.55
N SER A 311 -23.93 5.21 -1.88
CA SER A 311 -22.80 5.15 -0.95
C SER A 311 -22.26 6.55 -0.66
N ASP A 312 -22.18 6.93 0.61
CA ASP A 312 -21.60 8.19 1.06
C ASP A 312 -20.32 7.90 1.86
N VAL A 313 -19.20 8.50 1.44
CA VAL A 313 -17.90 8.38 2.11
C VAL A 313 -17.68 9.64 2.94
N LEU A 314 -17.31 9.46 4.21
CA LEU A 314 -17.00 10.62 5.06
C LEU A 314 -15.69 11.29 4.62
N PRO A 315 -15.67 12.63 4.46
CA PRO A 315 -14.49 13.37 4.04
C PRO A 315 -13.43 13.42 5.15
N LYS A 316 -12.15 13.49 4.76
CA LYS A 316 -11.01 13.61 5.70
C LYS A 316 -11.20 14.71 6.75
N ALA A 317 -11.76 15.85 6.36
CA ALA A 317 -12.02 17.00 7.24
C ALA A 317 -12.93 16.67 8.44
N ALA A 318 -13.75 15.61 8.36
CA ALA A 318 -14.52 15.12 9.49
C ALA A 318 -13.63 14.54 10.62
N PHE A 319 -12.40 14.15 10.29
CA PHE A 319 -11.44 13.48 11.19
C PHE A 319 -10.19 14.31 11.46
N GLU A 320 -9.91 15.36 10.70
CA GLU A 320 -8.69 16.19 10.86
C GLU A 320 -8.56 16.77 12.27
N LYS A 321 -9.63 17.36 12.82
CA LYS A 321 -9.64 17.88 14.20
C LYS A 321 -9.45 16.81 15.29
N VAL A 322 -9.64 15.53 14.95
CA VAL A 322 -9.50 14.39 15.85
C VAL A 322 -8.07 13.84 15.84
N LEU A 323 -7.29 14.19 14.82
CA LEU A 323 -6.00 13.59 14.51
C LEU A 323 -4.82 14.56 14.58
N ASP A 324 -5.07 15.85 14.78
CA ASP A 324 -4.03 16.90 14.90
C ASP A 324 -2.95 16.59 15.96
N ASP A 325 -3.24 15.72 16.94
CA ASP A 325 -2.30 15.31 18.00
C ASP A 325 -1.65 13.93 17.80
N ARG A 326 -1.91 13.23 16.66
CA ARG A 326 -1.48 11.83 16.49
C ARG A 326 -0.68 11.61 15.21
N ASN A 327 0.45 10.92 15.35
CA ASN A 327 1.28 10.43 14.24
C ASN A 327 0.42 9.75 13.16
N HIS A 328 0.80 9.97 11.90
CA HIS A 328 0.18 9.60 10.61
C HIS A 328 -0.14 8.09 10.39
N SER A 329 -0.58 7.35 11.41
CA SER A 329 -0.89 5.91 11.37
C SER A 329 -2.03 5.56 12.35
N SER A 330 -3.05 6.40 12.42
CA SER A 330 -4.26 6.12 13.21
C SER A 330 -5.18 5.17 12.43
N LEU A 331 -5.32 3.91 12.85
CA LEU A 331 -6.11 2.89 12.13
C LEU A 331 -7.64 3.06 12.31
N LEU A 332 -8.21 4.23 11.98
CA LEU A 332 -9.67 4.47 12.02
C LEU A 332 -10.37 3.54 11.03
N GLY A 333 -11.60 3.09 11.31
CA GLY A 333 -12.33 2.19 10.39
C GLY A 333 -11.82 0.74 10.37
N LYS A 334 -10.76 0.41 11.12
CA LYS A 334 -10.37 -0.98 11.39
C LYS A 334 -11.46 -1.75 12.14
N TYR A 335 -12.23 -1.06 12.98
CA TYR A 335 -13.39 -1.60 13.66
C TYR A 335 -14.51 -0.56 13.63
N CYS A 336 -15.69 -0.96 13.17
CA CYS A 336 -16.88 -0.13 13.11
C CYS A 336 -18.00 -0.82 13.86
N THR A 337 -18.51 -0.13 14.87
CA THR A 337 -19.79 -0.45 15.52
C THR A 337 -20.61 0.82 15.55
N CYS A 338 -21.94 0.71 15.49
CA CYS A 338 -22.84 1.84 15.69
C CYS A 338 -23.78 1.58 16.85
N ILE A 339 -23.87 2.56 17.73
CA ILE A 339 -24.78 2.56 18.86
C ILE A 339 -25.79 3.66 18.60
N VAL A 340 -27.06 3.25 18.54
CA VAL A 340 -28.17 4.17 18.48
C VAL A 340 -28.50 4.54 19.92
N LEU A 341 -27.93 5.64 20.40
CA LEU A 341 -28.38 6.29 21.62
C LEU A 341 -29.70 7.00 21.30
N LYS A 342 -30.78 6.59 21.94
CA LYS A 342 -32.05 7.33 21.87
C LYS A 342 -31.87 8.57 22.75
N ASN A 343 -32.29 9.76 22.31
CA ASN A 343 -33.03 10.64 23.22
C ASN A 343 -33.69 11.84 22.53
N ASP A 344 -34.79 12.24 23.16
CA ASP A 344 -35.31 13.60 23.14
C ASP A 344 -34.37 14.52 23.95
N CYS A 345 -33.97 15.63 23.33
CA CYS A 345 -33.39 16.85 23.90
C CYS A 345 -32.10 16.78 24.76
N ASN A 346 -31.01 17.24 24.11
CA ASN A 346 -29.93 18.11 24.62
C ASN A 346 -28.94 17.60 25.70
N LYS A 347 -27.92 16.85 25.23
CA LYS A 347 -26.46 16.81 25.59
C LYS A 347 -25.97 15.35 25.68
N TYR A 348 -24.87 14.98 25.00
CA TYR A 348 -24.31 13.60 24.96
C TYR A 348 -22.77 13.62 24.92
N TYR A 349 -22.10 12.64 25.53
CA TYR A 349 -20.64 12.48 25.56
C TYR A 349 -20.18 11.38 24.55
N ILE A 350 -18.91 11.36 24.07
CA ILE A 350 -18.41 10.42 23.03
C ILE A 350 -17.57 9.30 23.60
N ILE A 351 -17.84 8.14 23.01
CA ILE A 351 -16.91 7.08 22.62
C ILE A 351 -17.01 7.05 21.07
N ILE A 352 -15.91 6.93 20.29
CA ILE A 352 -15.97 7.11 18.81
C ILE A 352 -16.92 6.08 18.18
N LEU A 353 -18.15 6.53 17.99
CA LEU A 353 -19.32 5.83 17.50
C LEU A 353 -20.14 6.87 16.73
N TYR A 354 -20.32 6.66 15.42
CA TYR A 354 -21.09 7.61 14.63
C TYR A 354 -22.58 7.53 14.97
N ILE A 355 -23.10 8.60 15.59
CA ILE A 355 -24.53 8.90 15.69
C ILE A 355 -24.90 9.70 14.43
N THR A 356 -25.86 9.20 13.64
CA THR A 356 -26.39 9.94 12.50
C THR A 356 -27.43 10.95 12.99
N THR A 357 -27.29 12.24 12.64
CA THR A 357 -28.34 13.24 12.81
C THR A 357 -28.88 13.67 11.45
N LYS A 358 -30.16 14.06 11.44
CA LYS A 358 -31.01 14.37 10.28
C LYS A 358 -30.47 15.42 9.29
N ASN A 359 -29.33 16.09 9.58
CA ASN A 359 -28.79 17.19 8.76
C ASN A 359 -27.27 17.08 8.45
N GLY A 360 -26.64 15.91 8.59
CA GLY A 360 -25.31 15.65 8.01
C GLY A 360 -24.10 16.35 8.67
N ILE A 361 -24.22 16.87 9.89
CA ILE A 361 -23.08 17.44 10.64
C ILE A 361 -22.73 16.52 11.82
N LEU A 362 -21.46 16.07 11.82
CA LEU A 362 -20.85 15.26 12.89
C LEU A 362 -20.31 16.18 13.99
N SER A 363 -20.55 15.85 15.26
CA SER A 363 -19.97 16.54 16.41
C SER A 363 -19.13 15.58 17.26
N ASN A 364 -17.95 16.03 17.71
CA ASN A 364 -17.04 15.32 18.62
C ASN A 364 -17.45 15.58 20.09
N GLN A 365 -17.37 14.61 21.02
CA GLN A 365 -17.81 14.74 22.42
C GLN A 365 -16.93 13.94 23.43
N GLY A 366 -15.70 13.45 23.12
CA GLY A 366 -14.95 12.52 24.01
C GLY A 366 -14.03 11.45 23.36
N PHE A 367 -13.13 10.84 24.16
CA PHE A 367 -12.19 9.77 23.74
C PHE A 367 -11.98 8.73 24.85
N LEU A 368 -11.83 7.46 24.48
CA LEU A 368 -11.32 6.41 25.37
C LEU A 368 -9.90 6.04 24.96
N GLU A 369 -8.99 5.99 25.93
CA GLU A 369 -7.59 5.63 25.70
C GLU A 369 -7.20 4.40 26.49
N GLY A 370 -6.45 3.50 25.84
CA GLY A 370 -5.87 2.34 26.50
C GLY A 370 -4.74 2.74 27.45
N SER A 371 -4.67 2.07 28.59
CA SER A 371 -3.66 2.22 29.63
C SER A 371 -2.24 1.85 29.15
N GLN A 372 -2.12 0.89 28.22
CA GLN A 372 -0.86 0.27 27.81
C GLN A 372 -0.58 0.41 26.30
N LYS A 373 0.64 0.81 25.95
CA LYS A 373 1.13 0.83 24.55
C LYS A 373 1.16 -0.60 23.99
N ASN A 374 0.76 -0.76 22.72
CA ASN A 374 0.67 -2.05 22.01
C ASN A 374 -0.35 -3.06 22.55
N ALA A 375 -1.17 -2.72 23.56
CA ALA A 375 -2.26 -3.57 24.05
C ALA A 375 -3.38 -3.81 23.00
N ARG A 376 -3.31 -3.09 21.88
CA ARG A 376 -4.32 -3.05 20.82
C ARG A 376 -5.72 -2.75 21.37
N PHE A 377 -5.78 -1.84 22.34
CA PHE A 377 -7.03 -1.28 22.84
C PHE A 377 -7.88 -0.75 21.67
N GLY A 378 -9.16 -1.12 21.63
CA GLY A 378 -10.05 -0.79 20.50
C GLY A 378 -10.09 -1.86 19.41
N THR A 379 -9.49 -3.03 19.61
CA THR A 379 -9.53 -4.14 18.62
C THR A 379 -10.91 -4.77 18.49
N ALA A 380 -11.71 -4.73 19.55
CA ALA A 380 -13.09 -5.16 19.54
C ALA A 380 -13.91 -4.12 20.29
N ILE A 381 -15.10 -3.79 19.78
CA ILE A 381 -16.02 -2.87 20.44
C ILE A 381 -17.42 -3.43 20.30
N THR A 382 -18.16 -3.46 21.40
CA THR A 382 -19.58 -3.81 21.38
C THR A 382 -20.40 -2.88 22.26
N ALA A 383 -21.63 -2.65 21.82
CA ALA A 383 -22.66 -2.10 22.69
C ALA A 383 -23.09 -3.20 23.66
N VAL A 384 -23.30 -2.85 24.92
CA VAL A 384 -23.97 -3.71 25.90
C VAL A 384 -25.25 -3.01 26.37
N PRO A 385 -26.21 -3.75 26.95
CA PRO A 385 -27.32 -3.13 27.66
C PRO A 385 -26.82 -2.12 28.68
N ASP A 386 -27.66 -1.15 29.01
CA ASP A 386 -27.42 -0.17 30.05
C ASP A 386 -27.09 -0.87 31.40
N LEU A 387 -25.81 -0.95 31.74
CA LEU A 387 -25.30 -1.62 32.95
C LEU A 387 -25.37 -0.67 34.14
N ASN A 388 -25.20 0.63 33.92
CA ASN A 388 -25.21 1.65 34.96
C ASN A 388 -26.63 2.22 35.26
N LEU A 389 -27.62 1.81 34.46
CA LEU A 389 -29.04 2.19 34.54
C LEU A 389 -29.29 3.69 34.31
N ASP A 390 -28.47 4.35 33.51
CA ASP A 390 -28.61 5.78 33.17
C ASP A 390 -29.59 6.05 32.01
N GLY A 391 -30.19 5.01 31.45
CA GLY A 391 -31.07 5.04 30.31
C GLY A 391 -30.37 4.87 28.96
N PHE A 392 -29.04 4.71 28.93
CA PHE A 392 -28.23 4.61 27.73
C PHE A 392 -27.49 3.27 27.62
N SER A 393 -27.32 2.77 26.39
CA SER A 393 -26.50 1.57 26.19
C SER A 393 -25.03 1.87 26.47
N ASP A 394 -24.42 1.07 27.32
CA ASP A 394 -23.00 1.15 27.64
C ASP A 394 -22.14 0.55 26.51
N VAL A 395 -20.83 0.81 26.57
CA VAL A 395 -19.86 0.36 25.57
C VAL A 395 -18.74 -0.41 26.24
N VAL A 396 -18.41 -1.55 25.64
CA VAL A 396 -17.26 -2.36 26.03
C VAL A 396 -16.23 -2.33 24.91
N VAL A 397 -14.97 -2.10 25.27
CA VAL A 397 -13.83 -2.02 24.37
C VAL A 397 -12.79 -3.04 24.79
N GLY A 398 -12.39 -3.93 23.88
CA GLY A 398 -11.40 -4.96 24.14
C GLY A 398 -9.97 -4.52 23.84
N ALA A 399 -9.03 -5.02 24.65
CA ALA A 399 -7.59 -4.82 24.53
C ALA A 399 -6.86 -6.17 24.62
N PRO A 400 -6.86 -6.97 23.55
CA PRO A 400 -6.44 -8.37 23.60
C PRO A 400 -4.96 -8.58 23.92
N LEU A 401 -4.11 -7.57 23.78
CA LEU A 401 -2.69 -7.66 24.12
C LEU A 401 -2.33 -6.97 25.45
N GLU A 402 -3.33 -6.49 26.21
CA GLU A 402 -3.10 -5.96 27.55
C GLU A 402 -2.53 -7.04 28.47
N GLY A 403 -1.70 -6.64 29.43
CA GLY A 403 -1.11 -7.57 30.41
C GLY A 403 -0.17 -8.62 29.78
N ASN A 404 0.59 -8.25 28.75
CA ASN A 404 1.47 -9.16 27.99
C ASN A 404 0.72 -10.29 27.26
N GLY A 405 -0.43 -9.98 26.66
CA GLY A 405 -1.21 -10.96 25.89
C GLY A 405 -2.24 -11.75 26.70
N GLN A 406 -2.52 -11.33 27.93
CA GLN A 406 -3.59 -11.90 28.75
C GLN A 406 -4.97 -11.35 28.34
N GLY A 407 -5.00 -10.15 27.77
CA GLY A 407 -6.20 -9.49 27.26
C GLY A 407 -7.05 -8.86 28.37
N ALA A 408 -7.83 -7.85 27.98
CA ALA A 408 -8.84 -7.19 28.80
C ALA A 408 -10.10 -6.87 28.00
#